data_AF-A0AAD1M3W4-F1
#
_entry.id   AF-A0AAD1M3W4-F1
#
_cell.length_a   1.000
_cell.length_b   1.000
_cell.length_c   1.000
_cell.angle_alpha   90.00
_cell.angle_beta   90.00
_cell.angle_gamma   90.00
#
_symmetry.space_group_name_H-M   'P 1'
#
loop_
_entity.id
_entity.type
_entity.pdbx_description
1 polymer ?
#
loop_
_entity_poly.entity_id
_entity_poly.type
_entity_poly.pdbx_seq_one_letter_code
_entity_poly.pdbx_strand_id
1 'polypeptide(L)'
;MTRTISILATVLIAVSACDSSPPELPPDSPSAMVEVLTGDAGNADLKKLTTYEWDDDGAAAGAQFAWIGQDAGGDPDAQATEAAAALAEFLIADHAALMAVGSGFLGLSKVPAAQLNPMLIRSYAAALAPFFGDLVGGQQQAFDTVRTQVLADPSALRNLLSVLVADPEAGRTAVEAVRVAAQRYEDAAAAAPPESDESVADLTAAGSLLGAAFGAVKQAESDIPTRTSGEALNDMAVRIASILVRSDPNPAKVSTYVQNGVLMTPDQVERAFSNAAMRTYFLDLQDYISTKGFGEGLTAFQDAFKATSNEAAR
;
A
#
# COMPACT_ATOMS: atom_id res chain seq x y z
N MET A 1 15.92 -64.92 49.69
CA MET A 1 16.07 -64.90 48.23
C MET A 1 14.71 -64.55 47.63
N THR A 2 14.47 -63.28 47.34
CA THR A 2 13.24 -62.82 46.68
C THR A 2 13.55 -61.48 46.03
N ARG A 3 13.81 -61.51 44.72
CA ARG A 3 13.99 -60.33 43.86
C ARG A 3 12.67 -60.08 43.15
N THR A 4 12.01 -58.98 43.45
CA THR A 4 10.94 -58.41 42.63
C THR A 4 11.57 -57.54 41.55
N ILE A 5 11.31 -57.87 40.27
CA ILE A 5 11.71 -57.09 39.11
C ILE A 5 10.54 -56.18 38.75
N SER A 6 10.73 -54.86 38.90
CA SER A 6 9.84 -53.85 38.32
C SER A 6 10.15 -53.71 36.83
N ILE A 7 9.16 -53.95 35.98
CA ILE A 7 9.22 -53.66 34.55
C ILE A 7 8.57 -52.29 34.35
N LEU A 8 9.38 -51.27 34.08
CA LEU A 8 8.92 -49.95 33.66
C LEU A 8 8.66 -50.03 32.14
N ALA A 9 7.39 -49.97 31.72
CA ALA A 9 7.03 -49.87 30.32
C ALA A 9 7.06 -48.39 29.90
N THR A 10 8.12 -47.98 29.21
CA THR A 10 8.23 -46.65 28.60
C THR A 10 7.35 -46.65 27.33
N VAL A 11 6.19 -46.00 27.41
CA VAL A 11 5.37 -45.71 26.23
C VAL A 11 6.05 -44.56 25.48
N LEU A 12 6.76 -44.88 24.40
CA LEU A 12 7.16 -43.88 23.40
C LEU A 12 5.91 -43.47 22.63
N ILE A 13 5.37 -42.30 22.97
CA ILE A 13 4.40 -41.61 22.13
C ILE A 13 5.19 -41.02 20.97
N ALA A 14 5.22 -41.73 19.83
CA ALA A 14 5.70 -41.18 18.58
C ALA A 14 4.70 -40.09 18.15
N VAL A 15 5.07 -38.83 18.37
CA VAL A 15 4.36 -37.70 17.75
C VAL A 15 4.77 -37.74 16.27
N SER A 16 3.90 -38.30 15.43
CA SER A 16 4.02 -38.11 13.99
C SER A 16 3.79 -36.63 13.71
N ALA A 17 4.87 -35.86 13.63
CA ALA A 17 4.85 -34.57 12.95
C ALA A 17 4.30 -34.83 11.54
N CYS A 18 3.18 -34.22 11.20
CA CYS A 18 2.73 -34.18 9.81
C CYS A 18 3.79 -33.41 9.03
N ASP A 19 4.70 -34.15 8.41
CA ASP A 19 5.77 -33.63 7.59
C ASP A 19 5.15 -33.13 6.28
N SER A 20 4.68 -31.89 6.26
CA SER A 20 4.37 -31.21 5.01
C SER A 20 5.69 -30.75 4.42
N SER A 21 6.18 -31.46 3.41
CA SER A 21 7.37 -31.06 2.66
C SER A 21 7.26 -29.59 2.24
N PRO A 22 8.36 -28.81 2.30
CA PRO A 22 8.35 -27.43 1.86
C PRO A 22 7.87 -27.33 0.41
N PRO A 23 7.06 -26.31 0.07
CA PRO A 23 6.70 -26.08 -1.31
C PRO A 23 7.95 -25.77 -2.12
N GLU A 24 7.92 -26.10 -3.41
CA GLU A 24 9.01 -25.78 -4.32
C GLU A 24 9.18 -24.25 -4.38
N LEU A 25 10.43 -23.80 -4.29
CA LEU A 25 10.73 -22.38 -4.46
C LEU A 25 10.44 -21.98 -5.92
N PRO A 26 9.85 -20.80 -6.14
CA PRO A 26 9.69 -20.29 -7.49
C PRO A 26 11.04 -20.18 -8.21
N PRO A 27 11.04 -20.22 -9.56
CA PRO A 27 12.26 -20.10 -10.34
C PRO A 27 13.00 -18.77 -10.11
N ASP A 28 14.33 -18.84 -10.07
CA ASP A 28 15.20 -17.65 -9.92
C ASP A 28 15.26 -16.77 -11.19
N SER A 29 14.73 -17.22 -12.32
CA SER A 29 14.75 -16.44 -13.57
C SER A 29 13.46 -15.62 -13.73
N PRO A 30 13.56 -14.31 -14.06
CA PRO A 30 12.39 -13.45 -14.22
C PRO A 30 11.33 -14.01 -15.18
N SER A 31 11.74 -14.54 -16.33
CA SER A 31 10.81 -15.08 -17.32
C SER A 31 10.05 -16.32 -16.82
N ALA A 32 10.73 -17.24 -16.13
CA ALA A 32 10.06 -18.44 -15.62
C ALA A 32 9.20 -18.13 -14.40
N MET A 33 9.61 -17.16 -13.56
CA MET A 33 8.78 -16.64 -12.49
C MET A 33 7.49 -16.03 -13.05
N VAL A 34 7.55 -15.18 -14.08
CA VAL A 34 6.35 -14.59 -14.69
C VAL A 34 5.39 -15.68 -15.20
N GLU A 35 5.90 -16.72 -15.86
CA GLU A 35 5.08 -17.85 -16.33
C GLU A 35 4.37 -18.55 -15.16
N VAL A 36 5.05 -18.75 -14.03
CA VAL A 36 4.44 -19.33 -12.81
C VAL A 36 3.39 -18.38 -12.22
N LEU A 37 3.71 -17.10 -12.07
CA LEU A 37 2.82 -16.11 -11.42
C LEU A 37 1.54 -15.86 -12.23
N THR A 38 1.65 -15.86 -13.57
CA THR A 38 0.54 -15.55 -14.48
C THR A 38 -0.21 -16.79 -14.97
N GLY A 39 0.32 -17.99 -14.72
CA GLY A 39 -0.32 -19.25 -15.08
C GLY A 39 -1.51 -19.60 -14.20
N ASP A 40 -2.31 -20.58 -14.63
CA ASP A 40 -3.56 -21.01 -13.96
C ASP A 40 -3.37 -21.43 -12.49
N ALA A 41 -2.16 -21.87 -12.12
CA ALA A 41 -1.82 -22.30 -10.76
C ALA A 41 -1.17 -21.19 -9.89
N GLY A 42 -0.86 -20.02 -10.47
CA GLY A 42 -0.04 -18.99 -9.85
C GLY A 42 -0.54 -18.55 -8.47
N ASN A 43 -1.83 -18.21 -8.33
CA ASN A 43 -2.41 -17.88 -7.03
C ASN A 43 -2.33 -19.02 -6.01
N ALA A 44 -2.55 -20.26 -6.45
CA ALA A 44 -2.50 -21.42 -5.56
C ALA A 44 -1.07 -21.67 -5.07
N ASP A 45 -0.08 -21.47 -5.93
CA ASP A 45 1.33 -21.65 -5.60
C ASP A 45 1.85 -20.50 -4.72
N LEU A 46 1.51 -19.25 -5.02
CA LEU A 46 1.75 -18.10 -4.14
C LEU A 46 1.11 -18.30 -2.76
N LYS A 47 -0.10 -18.83 -2.70
CA LYS A 47 -0.77 -19.13 -1.43
C LYS A 47 -0.01 -20.17 -0.61
N LYS A 48 0.42 -21.28 -1.23
CA LYS A 48 1.22 -22.30 -0.55
C LYS A 48 2.54 -21.71 -0.05
N LEU A 49 3.25 -20.99 -0.93
CA LEU A 49 4.51 -20.33 -0.64
C LEU A 49 4.39 -19.36 0.54
N THR A 50 3.33 -18.55 0.55
CA THR A 50 3.11 -17.47 1.53
C THR A 50 2.61 -17.97 2.88
N THR A 51 1.87 -19.09 2.90
CA THR A 51 1.27 -19.63 4.14
C THR A 51 2.04 -20.81 4.73
N TYR A 52 3.07 -21.32 4.05
CA TYR A 52 4.00 -22.32 4.59
C TYR A 52 4.86 -21.71 5.70
N GLU A 53 5.05 -22.42 6.80
CA GLU A 53 5.89 -21.99 7.93
C GLU A 53 7.35 -22.30 7.62
N TRP A 54 8.07 -21.31 7.08
CA TRP A 54 9.48 -21.45 6.71
C TRP A 54 10.40 -21.34 7.94
N ASP A 55 11.45 -22.16 7.99
CA ASP A 55 12.46 -22.11 9.07
C ASP A 55 13.29 -20.82 9.07
N ASP A 56 13.29 -20.07 7.95
CA ASP A 56 14.05 -18.83 7.75
C ASP A 56 13.14 -17.59 7.66
N ASP A 57 11.95 -17.66 8.27
CA ASP A 57 10.94 -16.59 8.24
C ASP A 57 10.51 -16.18 6.80
N GLY A 58 10.74 -17.05 5.82
CA GLY A 58 10.44 -16.86 4.41
C GLY A 58 11.52 -16.11 3.63
N ALA A 59 12.74 -15.99 4.15
CA ALA A 59 13.82 -15.22 3.52
C ALA A 59 14.21 -15.75 2.14
N ALA A 60 14.43 -17.06 1.99
CA ALA A 60 14.78 -17.68 0.72
C ALA A 60 13.66 -17.55 -0.31
N ALA A 61 12.40 -17.72 0.11
CA ALA A 61 11.23 -17.48 -0.74
C ALA A 61 11.13 -16.02 -1.17
N GLY A 62 11.34 -15.08 -0.25
CA GLY A 62 11.27 -13.64 -0.51
C GLY A 62 12.36 -13.15 -1.44
N ALA A 63 13.55 -13.75 -1.43
CA ALA A 63 14.66 -13.38 -2.31
C ALA A 63 14.28 -13.54 -3.80
N GLN A 64 13.36 -14.45 -4.13
CA GLN A 64 12.91 -14.71 -5.50
C GLN A 64 12.14 -13.55 -6.13
N PHE A 65 11.61 -12.63 -5.31
CA PHE A 65 10.82 -11.48 -5.77
C PHE A 65 11.64 -10.19 -5.86
N ALA A 66 12.91 -10.22 -5.44
CA ALA A 66 13.73 -9.01 -5.33
C ALA A 66 13.92 -8.26 -6.65
N TRP A 67 13.92 -8.97 -7.78
CA TRP A 67 14.11 -8.40 -9.12
C TRP A 67 12.92 -7.55 -9.60
N ILE A 68 11.71 -7.79 -9.08
CA ILE A 68 10.49 -7.08 -9.52
C ILE A 68 10.60 -5.58 -9.23
N GLY A 69 11.14 -5.22 -8.06
CA GLY A 69 11.34 -3.82 -7.66
C GLY A 69 12.66 -3.20 -8.12
N GLN A 70 13.56 -3.98 -8.73
CA GLN A 70 14.85 -3.49 -9.20
C GLN A 70 14.67 -2.65 -10.48
N ASP A 71 15.44 -1.56 -10.61
CA ASP A 71 15.45 -0.66 -11.77
C ASP A 71 14.20 0.20 -12.04
N ALA A 72 13.24 0.27 -11.11
CA ALA A 72 12.06 1.15 -11.21
C ALA A 72 12.34 2.67 -11.12
N GLY A 73 13.61 3.08 -11.24
CA GLY A 73 14.02 4.46 -11.46
C GLY A 73 13.86 4.93 -12.92
N GLY A 74 13.51 4.01 -13.84
CA GLY A 74 13.12 4.27 -15.24
C GLY A 74 11.77 3.63 -15.58
N ASP A 75 11.48 3.44 -16.88
CA ASP A 75 10.32 2.64 -17.31
C ASP A 75 10.52 1.20 -16.81
N PRO A 76 9.60 0.65 -15.99
CA PRO A 76 9.76 -0.70 -15.47
C PRO A 76 9.83 -1.73 -16.61
N ASP A 77 10.64 -2.76 -16.43
CA ASP A 77 10.67 -3.89 -17.36
C ASP A 77 9.27 -4.54 -17.46
N ALA A 78 8.89 -5.00 -18.65
CA ALA A 78 7.57 -5.59 -18.88
C ALA A 78 7.33 -6.81 -17.98
N GLN A 79 8.35 -7.64 -17.76
CA GLN A 79 8.25 -8.81 -16.88
C GLN A 79 8.07 -8.41 -15.43
N ALA A 80 8.75 -7.35 -14.98
CA ALA A 80 8.59 -6.82 -13.63
C ALA A 80 7.17 -6.28 -13.42
N THR A 81 6.64 -5.58 -14.42
CA THR A 81 5.27 -5.03 -14.40
C THR A 81 4.22 -6.15 -14.34
N GLU A 82 4.36 -7.19 -15.17
CA GLU A 82 3.47 -8.36 -15.15
C GLU A 82 3.54 -9.13 -13.83
N ALA A 83 4.74 -9.37 -13.31
CA ALA A 83 4.92 -10.03 -12.01
C ALA A 83 4.35 -9.23 -10.85
N ALA A 84 4.54 -7.90 -10.85
CA ALA A 84 3.96 -7.01 -9.85
C ALA A 84 2.43 -7.00 -9.88
N ALA A 85 1.84 -6.98 -11.08
CA ALA A 85 0.39 -7.05 -11.25
C ALA A 85 -0.19 -8.37 -10.73
N ALA A 86 0.42 -9.50 -11.08
CA ALA A 86 0.01 -10.82 -10.59
C ALA A 86 0.15 -10.94 -9.06
N LEU A 87 1.25 -10.42 -8.49
CA LEU A 87 1.45 -10.39 -7.05
C LEU A 87 0.40 -9.52 -6.35
N ALA A 88 0.08 -8.36 -6.91
CA ALA A 88 -0.97 -7.49 -6.37
C ALA A 88 -2.35 -8.17 -6.40
N GLU A 89 -2.71 -8.80 -7.53
CA GLU A 89 -3.96 -9.55 -7.67
C GLU A 89 -4.07 -10.69 -6.64
N PHE A 90 -3.00 -11.44 -6.43
CA PHE A 90 -2.92 -12.47 -5.38
C PHE A 90 -3.19 -11.89 -3.99
N LEU A 91 -2.50 -10.81 -3.60
CA LEU A 91 -2.67 -10.22 -2.26
C LEU A 91 -4.09 -9.70 -2.03
N ILE A 92 -4.74 -9.17 -3.07
CA ILE A 92 -6.14 -8.75 -3.01
C ILE A 92 -7.06 -9.97 -2.86
N ALA A 93 -6.93 -10.95 -3.75
CA ALA A 93 -7.84 -12.09 -3.84
C ALA A 93 -7.76 -13.01 -2.62
N ASP A 94 -6.56 -13.22 -2.07
CA ASP A 94 -6.32 -14.15 -0.96
C ASP A 94 -6.22 -13.45 0.42
N HIS A 95 -6.47 -12.14 0.51
CA HIS A 95 -6.38 -11.36 1.77
C HIS A 95 -6.98 -12.08 2.99
N ALA A 96 -8.20 -12.60 2.90
CA ALA A 96 -8.85 -13.27 4.04
C ALA A 96 -8.10 -14.52 4.51
N ALA A 97 -7.51 -15.28 3.58
CA ALA A 97 -6.70 -16.45 3.90
C ALA A 97 -5.33 -16.03 4.47
N LEU A 98 -4.75 -14.96 3.94
CA LEU A 98 -3.46 -14.43 4.39
C LEU A 98 -3.55 -13.76 5.77
N MET A 99 -4.70 -13.20 6.16
CA MET A 99 -4.87 -12.61 7.49
C MET A 99 -5.21 -13.63 8.58
N ALA A 100 -5.53 -14.88 8.22
CA ALA A 100 -5.97 -15.92 9.15
C ALA A 100 -5.39 -17.30 8.78
N VAL A 101 -4.07 -17.38 8.68
CA VAL A 101 -3.35 -18.64 8.45
C VAL A 101 -3.44 -19.51 9.70
N GLY A 102 -3.73 -20.80 9.53
CA GLY A 102 -3.73 -21.76 10.64
C GLY A 102 -2.32 -21.93 11.20
N SER A 103 -2.14 -21.76 12.50
CA SER A 103 -0.86 -21.94 13.19
C SER A 103 -1.01 -22.71 14.50
N GLY A 104 0.11 -23.15 15.06
CA GLY A 104 0.15 -23.90 16.31
C GLY A 104 -0.36 -25.33 16.20
N PHE A 105 -0.51 -26.01 17.35
CA PHE A 105 -0.91 -27.42 17.40
C PHE A 105 -2.27 -27.63 16.69
N LEU A 106 -2.26 -28.45 15.63
CA LEU A 106 -3.42 -28.75 14.77
C LEU A 106 -4.03 -27.53 14.04
N GLY A 107 -3.32 -26.40 13.92
CA GLY A 107 -3.80 -25.21 13.22
C GLY A 107 -4.99 -24.51 13.91
N LEU A 108 -5.11 -24.68 15.24
CA LEU A 108 -6.20 -24.12 16.04
C LEU A 108 -6.05 -22.62 16.31
N SER A 109 -4.84 -22.07 16.16
CA SER A 109 -4.60 -20.63 16.20
C SER A 109 -4.67 -20.03 14.80
N LYS A 110 -4.95 -18.73 14.74
CA LYS A 110 -4.99 -17.96 13.49
C LYS A 110 -4.05 -16.78 13.62
N VAL A 111 -3.12 -16.67 12.67
CA VAL A 111 -2.15 -15.57 12.60
C VAL A 111 -2.09 -15.04 11.17
N PRO A 112 -1.72 -13.77 10.97
CA PRO A 112 -1.42 -13.26 9.65
C PRO A 112 -0.20 -13.98 9.04
N ALA A 113 -0.17 -14.14 7.72
CA ALA A 113 0.99 -14.64 6.99
C ALA A 113 2.24 -13.80 7.25
N ALA A 114 2.07 -12.50 7.50
CA ALA A 114 3.12 -11.59 7.91
C ALA A 114 3.77 -11.92 9.26
N GLN A 115 3.04 -12.60 10.16
CA GLN A 115 3.60 -13.11 11.40
C GLN A 115 4.35 -14.43 11.21
N LEU A 116 3.93 -15.26 10.25
CA LEU A 116 4.60 -16.53 9.93
C LEU A 116 5.87 -16.32 9.10
N ASN A 117 5.79 -15.45 8.10
CA ASN A 117 6.85 -15.24 7.10
C ASN A 117 7.15 -13.74 6.93
N PRO A 118 7.64 -13.06 7.98
CA PRO A 118 7.88 -11.62 7.92
C PRO A 118 8.88 -11.22 6.82
N MET A 119 9.90 -12.05 6.53
CA MET A 119 10.87 -11.74 5.46
C MET A 119 10.22 -11.80 4.08
N LEU A 120 9.34 -12.77 3.84
CA LEU A 120 8.62 -12.88 2.58
C LEU A 120 7.67 -11.68 2.35
N ILE A 121 6.90 -11.28 3.38
CA ILE A 121 5.99 -10.14 3.26
C ILE A 121 6.75 -8.82 3.07
N ARG A 122 7.92 -8.66 3.70
CA ARG A 122 8.82 -7.51 3.44
C ARG A 122 9.31 -7.49 1.99
N SER A 123 9.68 -8.65 1.43
CA SER A 123 10.03 -8.75 0.01
C SER A 123 8.88 -8.39 -0.91
N TYR A 124 7.64 -8.80 -0.61
CA TYR A 124 6.46 -8.39 -1.38
C TYR A 124 6.23 -6.88 -1.33
N ALA A 125 6.36 -6.25 -0.16
CA ALA A 125 6.26 -4.81 -0.04
C ALA A 125 7.34 -4.08 -0.86
N ALA A 126 8.58 -4.56 -0.84
CA ALA A 126 9.67 -4.00 -1.63
C ALA A 126 9.47 -4.19 -3.14
N ALA A 127 8.97 -5.36 -3.56
CA ALA A 127 8.66 -5.66 -4.96
C ALA A 127 7.54 -4.77 -5.51
N LEU A 128 6.49 -4.50 -4.72
CA LEU A 128 5.33 -3.70 -5.14
C LEU A 128 5.52 -2.19 -4.98
N ALA A 129 6.47 -1.75 -4.15
CA ALA A 129 6.72 -0.33 -3.86
C ALA A 129 6.69 0.60 -5.09
N PRO A 130 7.37 0.29 -6.21
CA PRO A 130 7.36 1.20 -7.36
C PRO A 130 6.04 1.22 -8.14
N PHE A 131 5.17 0.21 -7.97
CA PHE A 131 3.97 -0.01 -8.78
C PHE A 131 2.67 0.40 -8.09
N PHE A 132 2.70 0.89 -6.84
CA PHE A 132 1.47 1.27 -6.13
C PHE A 132 0.62 2.28 -6.90
N GLY A 133 1.23 3.17 -7.69
CA GLY A 133 0.49 4.09 -8.56
C GLY A 133 -0.35 3.35 -9.61
N ASP A 134 0.24 2.35 -10.27
CA ASP A 134 -0.40 1.60 -11.36
C ASP A 134 -1.63 0.78 -10.90
N LEU A 135 -1.81 0.59 -9.59
CA LEU A 135 -2.98 -0.09 -9.00
C LEU A 135 -4.27 0.73 -9.09
N VAL A 136 -4.17 2.06 -9.14
CA VAL A 136 -5.32 2.99 -9.12
C VAL A 136 -5.40 3.85 -10.37
N GLY A 137 -4.27 4.06 -11.05
CA GLY A 137 -4.17 4.84 -12.28
C GLY A 137 -3.03 4.32 -13.16
N GLY A 138 -2.43 5.21 -13.95
CA GLY A 138 -1.33 4.83 -14.84
C GLY A 138 -1.81 4.20 -16.15
N GLN A 139 -0.84 3.79 -16.99
CA GLN A 139 -1.08 3.32 -18.37
C GLN A 139 -0.60 1.88 -18.59
N GLN A 140 -0.09 1.22 -17.55
CA GLN A 140 0.46 -0.13 -17.65
C GLN A 140 -0.68 -1.16 -17.76
N GLN A 141 -0.84 -1.76 -18.93
CA GLN A 141 -1.94 -2.70 -19.24
C GLN A 141 -1.98 -3.92 -18.31
N ALA A 142 -0.83 -4.38 -17.81
CA ALA A 142 -0.78 -5.50 -16.86
C ALA A 142 -1.64 -5.28 -15.61
N PHE A 143 -1.84 -4.01 -15.20
CA PHE A 143 -2.67 -3.64 -14.06
C PHE A 143 -4.16 -3.42 -14.39
N ASP A 144 -4.62 -3.63 -15.63
CA ASP A 144 -6.02 -3.38 -16.03
C ASP A 144 -7.02 -4.18 -15.19
N THR A 145 -6.72 -5.46 -14.91
CA THR A 145 -7.55 -6.32 -14.06
C THR A 145 -7.65 -5.78 -12.64
N VAL A 146 -6.49 -5.44 -12.05
CA VAL A 146 -6.41 -4.88 -10.69
C VAL A 146 -7.17 -3.56 -10.60
N ARG A 147 -6.96 -2.64 -11.56
CA ARG A 147 -7.68 -1.36 -11.62
C ARG A 147 -9.19 -1.56 -11.73
N THR A 148 -9.62 -2.49 -12.58
CA THR A 148 -11.06 -2.85 -12.71
C THR A 148 -11.62 -3.35 -11.37
N GLN A 149 -10.87 -4.18 -10.65
CA GLN A 149 -11.26 -4.68 -9.34
C GLN A 149 -11.34 -3.56 -8.29
N VAL A 150 -10.34 -2.66 -8.25
CA VAL A 150 -10.31 -1.52 -7.32
C VAL A 150 -11.45 -0.54 -7.60
N LEU A 151 -11.77 -0.28 -8.88
CA LEU A 151 -12.91 0.56 -9.26
C LEU A 151 -14.26 -0.07 -8.86
N ALA A 152 -14.39 -1.39 -8.96
CA ALA A 152 -15.61 -2.10 -8.59
C ALA A 152 -15.77 -2.25 -7.07
N ASP A 153 -14.65 -2.44 -6.35
CA ASP A 153 -14.60 -2.58 -4.90
C ASP A 153 -13.39 -1.80 -4.33
N PRO A 154 -13.62 -0.59 -3.79
CA PRO A 154 -12.58 0.21 -3.15
C PRO A 154 -11.86 -0.50 -1.98
N SER A 155 -12.46 -1.56 -1.41
CA SER A 155 -11.83 -2.34 -0.35
C SER A 155 -10.66 -3.19 -0.85
N ALA A 156 -10.57 -3.47 -2.15
CA ALA A 156 -9.50 -4.28 -2.75
C ALA A 156 -8.10 -3.74 -2.44
N LEU A 157 -7.87 -2.44 -2.66
CA LEU A 157 -6.58 -1.81 -2.39
C LEU A 157 -6.23 -1.85 -0.90
N ARG A 158 -7.23 -1.62 -0.03
CA ARG A 158 -7.04 -1.74 1.42
C ARG A 158 -6.72 -3.17 1.83
N ASN A 159 -7.35 -4.18 1.23
CA ASN A 159 -7.09 -5.59 1.53
C ASN A 159 -5.63 -5.97 1.22
N LEU A 160 -5.11 -5.55 0.07
CA LEU A 160 -3.68 -5.71 -0.26
C LEU A 160 -2.79 -5.07 0.80
N LEU A 161 -3.05 -3.79 1.12
CA LEU A 161 -2.24 -3.05 2.10
C LEU A 161 -2.36 -3.64 3.50
N SER A 162 -3.51 -4.20 3.90
CA SER A 162 -3.70 -4.86 5.19
C SER A 162 -2.79 -6.09 5.36
N VAL A 163 -2.53 -6.84 4.29
CA VAL A 163 -1.56 -7.96 4.34
C VAL A 163 -0.15 -7.44 4.62
N LEU A 164 0.26 -6.35 3.95
CA LEU A 164 1.60 -5.78 4.13
C LEU A 164 1.76 -5.11 5.49
N VAL A 165 0.74 -4.38 5.95
CA VAL A 165 0.72 -3.66 7.24
C VAL A 165 0.75 -4.60 8.43
N ALA A 166 0.32 -5.87 8.27
CA ALA A 166 0.41 -6.87 9.31
C ALA A 166 1.87 -7.18 9.75
N ASP A 167 2.88 -6.91 8.91
CA ASP A 167 4.28 -6.77 9.34
C ASP A 167 4.65 -5.28 9.40
N PRO A 168 5.13 -4.75 10.55
CA PRO A 168 5.41 -3.32 10.68
C PRO A 168 6.47 -2.75 9.73
N GLU A 169 7.45 -3.54 9.26
CA GLU A 169 8.48 -3.05 8.33
C GLU A 169 7.98 -3.04 6.89
N ALA A 170 7.29 -4.10 6.48
CA ALA A 170 6.59 -4.18 5.20
C ALA A 170 5.54 -3.07 5.09
N GLY A 171 4.76 -2.85 6.17
CA GLY A 171 3.79 -1.77 6.27
C GLY A 171 4.39 -0.39 6.10
N ARG A 172 5.53 -0.09 6.77
CA ARG A 172 6.21 1.21 6.60
C ARG A 172 6.70 1.42 5.16
N THR A 173 7.24 0.37 4.55
CA THR A 173 7.68 0.39 3.15
C THR A 173 6.52 0.67 2.21
N ALA A 174 5.40 -0.04 2.38
CA ALA A 174 4.22 0.12 1.55
C ALA A 174 3.56 1.50 1.74
N VAL A 175 3.34 1.95 2.97
CA VAL A 175 2.71 3.25 3.25
C VAL A 175 3.55 4.41 2.70
N GLU A 176 4.87 4.35 2.83
CA GLU A 176 5.75 5.35 2.25
C GLU A 176 5.71 5.36 0.72
N ALA A 177 5.72 4.17 0.09
CA ALA A 177 5.62 4.05 -1.36
C ALA A 177 4.28 4.57 -1.90
N VAL A 178 3.17 4.25 -1.21
CA VAL A 178 1.84 4.78 -1.48
C VAL A 178 1.82 6.31 -1.38
N ARG A 179 2.45 6.88 -0.34
CA ARG A 179 2.56 8.34 -0.17
C ARG A 179 3.34 8.99 -1.32
N VAL A 180 4.44 8.37 -1.75
CA VAL A 180 5.22 8.86 -2.90
C VAL A 180 4.40 8.78 -4.19
N ALA A 181 3.66 7.69 -4.42
CA ALA A 181 2.79 7.54 -5.58
C ALA A 181 1.65 8.58 -5.59
N ALA A 182 0.98 8.80 -4.45
CA ALA A 182 -0.06 9.83 -4.32
C ALA A 182 0.48 11.23 -4.63
N GLN A 183 1.69 11.57 -4.15
CA GLN A 183 2.33 12.85 -4.46
C GLN A 183 2.63 13.05 -5.95
N ARG A 184 2.95 11.97 -6.68
CA ARG A 184 3.15 12.04 -8.14
C ARG A 184 1.84 12.38 -8.85
N TYR A 185 0.72 11.81 -8.40
CA TYR A 185 -0.60 12.17 -8.91
C TYR A 185 -1.00 13.60 -8.55
N GLU A 186 -0.71 14.07 -7.34
CA GLU A 186 -0.95 15.47 -6.96
C GLU A 186 -0.15 16.45 -7.83
N ASP A 187 1.11 16.11 -8.15
CA ASP A 187 1.96 16.89 -9.06
C ASP A 187 1.44 16.85 -10.51
N ALA A 188 0.97 15.68 -10.98
CA ALA A 188 0.37 15.51 -12.31
C ALA A 188 -0.94 16.28 -12.45
N ALA A 189 -1.82 16.22 -11.44
CA ALA A 189 -3.04 16.99 -11.39
C ALA A 189 -2.78 18.49 -11.49
N ALA A 190 -1.75 19.00 -10.79
CA ALA A 190 -1.37 20.41 -10.85
C ALA A 190 -0.79 20.83 -12.21
N ALA A 191 -0.23 19.89 -12.98
CA ALA A 191 0.32 20.12 -14.31
C ALA A 191 -0.72 19.98 -15.43
N ALA A 192 -1.78 19.21 -15.20
CA ALA A 192 -2.90 19.04 -16.12
C ALA A 192 -3.69 20.35 -16.28
N PRO A 193 -4.44 20.53 -17.40
CA PRO A 193 -5.36 21.65 -17.54
C PRO A 193 -6.36 21.66 -16.37
N PRO A 194 -6.63 22.83 -15.75
CA PRO A 194 -7.65 22.91 -14.72
C PRO A 194 -9.02 22.41 -15.20
N GLU A 195 -9.80 21.84 -14.29
CA GLU A 195 -11.14 21.27 -14.56
C GLU A 195 -11.13 20.11 -15.59
N SER A 196 -9.96 19.58 -15.95
CA SER A 196 -9.88 18.42 -16.84
C SER A 196 -10.22 17.12 -16.12
N ASP A 197 -10.79 16.17 -16.85
CA ASP A 197 -11.02 14.80 -16.39
C ASP A 197 -9.72 14.15 -15.91
N GLU A 198 -8.58 14.49 -16.53
CA GLU A 198 -7.23 14.03 -16.14
C GLU A 198 -6.87 14.51 -14.72
N SER A 199 -7.02 15.81 -14.43
CA SER A 199 -6.76 16.35 -13.09
C SER A 199 -7.65 15.71 -12.02
N VAL A 200 -8.93 15.46 -12.34
CA VAL A 200 -9.87 14.82 -11.42
C VAL A 200 -9.50 13.35 -11.20
N ALA A 201 -9.12 12.63 -12.25
CA ALA A 201 -8.69 11.23 -12.17
C ALA A 201 -7.41 11.09 -11.32
N ASP A 202 -6.43 11.97 -11.51
CA ASP A 202 -5.20 11.97 -10.71
C ASP A 202 -5.49 12.20 -9.21
N LEU A 203 -6.36 13.17 -8.88
CA LEU A 203 -6.74 13.41 -7.49
C LEU A 203 -7.59 12.29 -6.89
N THR A 204 -8.41 11.61 -7.70
CA THR A 204 -9.11 10.38 -7.30
C THR A 204 -8.12 9.25 -6.98
N ALA A 205 -7.07 9.09 -7.79
CA ALA A 205 -6.02 8.10 -7.57
C ALA A 205 -5.23 8.39 -6.29
N ALA A 206 -4.80 9.65 -6.09
CA ALA A 206 -4.12 10.08 -4.86
C ALA A 206 -4.97 9.83 -3.59
N GLY A 207 -6.25 10.20 -3.65
CA GLY A 207 -7.20 9.96 -2.55
C GLY A 207 -7.39 8.49 -2.24
N SER A 208 -7.55 7.65 -3.28
CA SER A 208 -7.72 6.19 -3.15
C SER A 208 -6.51 5.54 -2.46
N LEU A 209 -5.31 5.93 -2.87
CA LEU A 209 -4.04 5.44 -2.31
C LEU A 209 -3.91 5.77 -0.81
N LEU A 210 -4.04 7.05 -0.47
CA LEU A 210 -3.87 7.51 0.91
C LEU A 210 -4.99 6.98 1.83
N GLY A 211 -6.22 6.90 1.32
CA GLY A 211 -7.35 6.34 2.05
C GLY A 211 -7.17 4.85 2.35
N ALA A 212 -6.76 4.06 1.37
CA ALA A 212 -6.50 2.63 1.56
C ALA A 212 -5.38 2.38 2.59
N ALA A 213 -4.27 3.14 2.53
CA ALA A 213 -3.18 3.05 3.51
C ALA A 213 -3.64 3.40 4.93
N PHE A 214 -4.36 4.52 5.09
CA PHE A 214 -4.93 4.90 6.38
C PHE A 214 -5.89 3.83 6.91
N GLY A 215 -6.77 3.29 6.06
CA GLY A 215 -7.72 2.24 6.40
C GLY A 215 -7.04 0.95 6.87
N ALA A 216 -5.98 0.51 6.17
CA ALA A 216 -5.21 -0.68 6.50
C ALA A 216 -4.48 -0.53 7.85
N VAL A 217 -3.80 0.60 8.06
CA VAL A 217 -3.11 0.91 9.33
C VAL A 217 -4.09 0.95 10.50
N LYS A 218 -5.22 1.63 10.33
CA LYS A 218 -6.28 1.72 11.34
C LYS A 218 -6.87 0.34 11.66
N GLN A 219 -7.11 -0.49 10.65
CA GLN A 219 -7.64 -1.84 10.82
C GLN A 219 -6.67 -2.76 11.55
N ALA A 220 -5.37 -2.60 11.32
CA ALA A 220 -4.31 -3.37 11.98
C ALA A 220 -3.96 -2.86 13.39
N GLU A 221 -4.57 -1.77 13.86
CA GLU A 221 -4.20 -1.07 15.09
C GLU A 221 -2.69 -0.73 15.15
N SER A 222 -2.11 -0.42 13.98
CA SER A 222 -0.67 -0.21 13.81
C SER A 222 -0.25 1.23 14.13
N ASP A 223 1.00 1.42 14.54
CA ASP A 223 1.61 2.73 14.85
C ASP A 223 2.21 3.44 13.63
N ILE A 224 2.09 2.83 12.45
CA ILE A 224 2.63 3.38 11.20
C ILE A 224 1.97 4.75 10.92
N PRO A 225 2.76 5.81 10.72
CA PRO A 225 2.19 7.14 10.52
C PRO A 225 1.40 7.21 9.22
N THR A 226 0.13 7.59 9.32
CA THR A 226 -0.75 7.92 8.20
C THR A 226 -1.48 9.23 8.49
N ARG A 227 -2.03 9.86 7.46
CA ARG A 227 -2.79 11.10 7.59
C ARG A 227 -4.28 10.77 7.66
N THR A 228 -5.01 11.45 8.53
CA THR A 228 -6.48 11.48 8.47
C THR A 228 -6.96 12.14 7.18
N SER A 229 -8.23 11.94 6.80
CA SER A 229 -8.80 12.56 5.59
C SER A 229 -8.58 14.08 5.53
N GLY A 230 -8.76 14.79 6.64
CA GLY A 230 -8.56 16.23 6.70
C GLY A 230 -7.09 16.66 6.58
N GLU A 231 -6.17 15.91 7.17
CA GLU A 231 -4.74 16.18 7.05
C GLU A 231 -4.24 15.88 5.64
N ALA A 232 -4.68 14.78 5.03
CA ALA A 232 -4.33 14.43 3.65
C ALA A 232 -4.83 15.48 2.66
N LEU A 233 -6.07 15.96 2.83
CA LEU A 233 -6.62 17.04 2.01
C LEU A 233 -5.82 18.35 2.17
N ASN A 234 -5.39 18.67 3.38
CA ASN A 234 -4.56 19.85 3.65
C ASN A 234 -3.17 19.73 3.02
N ASP A 235 -2.52 18.58 3.16
CA ASP A 235 -1.20 18.31 2.57
C ASP A 235 -1.26 18.40 1.03
N MET A 236 -2.29 17.80 0.42
CA MET A 236 -2.57 17.90 -1.02
C MET A 236 -2.79 19.36 -1.44
N ALA A 237 -3.53 20.15 -0.65
CA ALA A 237 -3.86 21.54 -0.98
C ALA A 237 -2.62 22.43 -0.94
N VAL A 238 -1.75 22.22 0.06
CA VAL A 238 -0.43 22.87 0.15
C VAL A 238 0.41 22.54 -1.08
N ARG A 239 0.47 21.28 -1.50
CA ARG A 239 1.27 20.86 -2.64
C ARG A 239 0.79 21.51 -3.95
N ILE A 240 -0.48 21.38 -4.30
CA ILE A 240 -1.03 22.01 -5.52
C ILE A 240 -0.84 23.52 -5.47
N ALA A 241 -1.21 24.17 -4.37
CA ALA A 241 -1.07 25.63 -4.26
C ALA A 241 0.39 26.08 -4.40
N SER A 242 1.35 25.32 -3.87
CA SER A 242 2.79 25.62 -3.98
C SER A 242 3.30 25.59 -5.43
N ILE A 243 2.68 24.78 -6.29
CA ILE A 243 2.98 24.69 -7.72
C ILE A 243 2.34 25.89 -8.44
N LEU A 244 1.04 26.12 -8.23
CA LEU A 244 0.28 27.17 -8.90
C LEU A 244 0.76 28.58 -8.57
N VAL A 245 1.13 28.85 -7.31
CA VAL A 245 1.58 30.19 -6.87
C VAL A 245 2.82 30.67 -7.63
N ARG A 246 3.70 29.76 -8.05
CA ARG A 246 4.94 30.14 -8.75
C ARG A 246 4.69 30.78 -10.11
N SER A 247 3.58 30.43 -10.75
CA SER A 247 3.17 30.96 -12.06
C SER A 247 2.02 31.95 -11.96
N ASP A 248 1.46 32.19 -10.77
CA ASP A 248 0.37 33.14 -10.55
C ASP A 248 0.91 34.55 -10.25
N PRO A 249 0.73 35.54 -11.15
CA PRO A 249 1.16 36.92 -10.91
C PRO A 249 0.32 37.62 -9.83
N ASN A 250 -0.85 37.08 -9.45
CA ASN A 250 -1.71 37.63 -8.43
C ASN A 250 -2.42 36.52 -7.63
N PRO A 251 -1.72 35.90 -6.67
CA PRO A 251 -2.29 34.82 -5.85
C PRO A 251 -3.37 35.29 -4.85
N ALA A 252 -3.82 36.54 -4.94
CA ALA A 252 -4.97 37.09 -4.22
C ALA A 252 -5.00 36.73 -2.73
N LYS A 253 -5.99 35.92 -2.29
CA LYS A 253 -6.19 35.53 -0.88
C LYS A 253 -4.96 34.89 -0.24
N VAL A 254 -4.16 34.12 -0.99
CA VAL A 254 -2.99 33.44 -0.43
C VAL A 254 -1.73 34.31 -0.46
N SER A 255 -1.78 35.53 -1.01
CA SER A 255 -0.64 36.45 -1.09
C SER A 255 0.04 36.73 0.26
N THR A 256 -0.73 36.76 1.35
CA THR A 256 -0.21 36.90 2.73
C THR A 256 0.75 35.78 3.12
N TYR A 257 0.63 34.60 2.50
CA TYR A 257 1.46 33.43 2.74
C TYR A 257 2.52 33.23 1.64
N VAL A 258 2.71 34.19 0.74
CA VAL A 258 3.72 34.09 -0.33
C VAL A 258 4.91 34.98 -0.01
N GLN A 259 6.11 34.39 -0.02
CA GLN A 259 7.38 35.10 0.13
C GLN A 259 8.28 34.81 -1.07
N ASN A 260 8.74 35.86 -1.74
CA ASN A 260 9.62 35.76 -2.93
C ASN A 260 9.05 34.84 -4.03
N GLY A 261 7.74 34.86 -4.25
CA GLY A 261 7.05 34.03 -5.24
C GLY A 261 6.89 32.56 -4.84
N VAL A 262 7.17 32.21 -3.58
CA VAL A 262 7.02 30.85 -3.03
C VAL A 262 6.00 30.86 -1.90
N LEU A 263 5.09 29.89 -1.92
CA LEU A 263 4.16 29.67 -0.82
C LEU A 263 4.91 29.20 0.43
N MET A 264 4.63 29.80 1.59
CA MET A 264 5.12 29.33 2.88
C MET A 264 4.64 27.90 3.14
N THR A 265 5.52 27.07 3.70
CA THR A 265 5.19 25.75 4.25
C THR A 265 4.35 25.89 5.54
N PRO A 266 3.59 24.84 5.94
CA PRO A 266 2.85 24.83 7.20
C PRO A 266 3.71 25.25 8.41
N ASP A 267 4.92 24.70 8.53
CA ASP A 267 5.90 25.05 9.56
C ASP A 267 6.27 26.55 9.58
N GLN A 268 6.41 27.17 8.40
CA GLN A 268 6.72 28.59 8.31
C GLN A 268 5.53 29.44 8.73
N VAL A 269 4.31 29.04 8.37
CA VAL A 269 3.08 29.71 8.80
C VAL A 269 2.90 29.59 10.31
N GLU A 270 3.12 28.41 10.89
CA GLU A 270 3.01 28.20 12.34
C GLU A 270 4.01 29.05 13.14
N ARG A 271 5.23 29.27 12.61
CA ARG A 271 6.22 30.13 13.26
C ARG A 271 5.92 31.62 13.08
N ALA A 272 5.32 32.00 11.97
CA ALA A 272 5.07 33.40 11.61
C ALA A 272 3.73 33.94 12.12
N PHE A 273 2.76 33.05 12.36
CA PHE A 273 1.38 33.40 12.72
C PHE A 273 0.88 32.58 13.92
N SER A 274 -0.30 32.91 14.46
CA SER A 274 -0.89 32.16 15.59
C SER A 274 -1.54 30.84 15.16
N ASN A 275 -1.80 29.90 16.07
CA ASN A 275 -2.47 28.63 15.76
C ASN A 275 -3.84 28.80 15.06
N ALA A 276 -4.60 29.85 15.38
CA ALA A 276 -5.85 30.15 14.69
C ALA A 276 -5.63 30.44 13.20
N ALA A 277 -4.46 30.95 12.84
CA ALA A 277 -4.07 31.19 11.45
C ALA A 277 -3.80 29.90 10.67
N MET A 278 -3.44 28.78 11.32
CA MET A 278 -3.22 27.51 10.60
C MET A 278 -4.52 26.97 9.98
N ARG A 279 -5.63 27.04 10.70
CA ARG A 279 -6.94 26.67 10.14
C ARG A 279 -7.32 27.57 8.97
N THR A 280 -7.13 28.88 9.13
CA THR A 280 -7.42 29.85 8.07
C THR A 280 -6.52 29.64 6.86
N TYR A 281 -5.23 29.36 7.07
CA TYR A 281 -4.28 29.03 6.01
C TYR A 281 -4.76 27.87 5.15
N PHE A 282 -5.11 26.73 5.75
CA PHE A 282 -5.61 25.59 4.98
C PHE A 282 -6.92 25.89 4.25
N LEU A 283 -7.84 26.62 4.86
CA LEU A 283 -9.08 27.04 4.20
C LEU A 283 -8.82 27.99 3.03
N ASP A 284 -7.91 28.94 3.19
CA ASP A 284 -7.51 29.88 2.13
C ASP A 284 -6.84 29.15 0.97
N LEU A 285 -6.03 28.11 1.24
CA LEU A 285 -5.42 27.28 0.21
C LEU A 285 -6.46 26.45 -0.56
N GLN A 286 -7.39 25.81 0.15
CA GLN A 286 -8.47 25.04 -0.48
C GLN A 286 -9.38 25.93 -1.33
N ASP A 287 -9.75 27.11 -0.82
CA ASP A 287 -10.50 28.11 -1.59
C ASP A 287 -9.71 28.59 -2.81
N TYR A 288 -8.42 28.88 -2.63
CA TYR A 288 -7.54 29.31 -3.73
C TYR A 288 -7.50 28.26 -4.85
N ILE A 289 -7.15 27.00 -4.56
CA ILE A 289 -7.07 25.97 -5.61
C ILE A 289 -8.46 25.66 -6.19
N SER A 290 -9.53 25.76 -5.40
CA SER A 290 -10.91 25.65 -5.93
C SER A 290 -11.20 26.75 -6.95
N THR A 291 -10.80 28.01 -6.70
CA THR A 291 -10.96 29.10 -7.70
C THR A 291 -10.06 28.95 -8.92
N LYS A 292 -9.06 28.07 -8.85
CA LYS A 292 -8.19 27.70 -9.96
C LYS A 292 -8.68 26.47 -10.73
N GLY A 293 -9.89 25.99 -10.48
CA GLY A 293 -10.48 24.87 -11.23
C GLY A 293 -10.26 23.50 -10.61
N PHE A 294 -9.79 23.41 -9.37
CA PHE A 294 -9.59 22.13 -8.66
C PHE A 294 -10.77 21.72 -7.77
N GLY A 295 -11.90 22.45 -7.80
CA GLY A 295 -13.04 22.21 -6.90
C GLY A 295 -13.62 20.79 -7.00
N GLU A 296 -13.80 20.28 -8.21
CA GLU A 296 -14.25 18.89 -8.43
C GLU A 296 -13.18 17.88 -7.97
N GLY A 297 -11.91 18.14 -8.29
CA GLY A 297 -10.79 17.30 -7.86
C GLY A 297 -10.64 17.20 -6.33
N LEU A 298 -10.91 18.27 -5.58
CA LEU A 298 -10.94 18.25 -4.11
C LEU A 298 -12.00 17.28 -3.58
N THR A 299 -13.19 17.33 -4.18
CA THR A 299 -14.31 16.47 -3.81
C THR A 299 -13.98 15.01 -4.16
N ALA A 300 -13.46 14.77 -5.36
CA ALA A 300 -13.08 13.45 -5.83
C ALA A 300 -11.97 12.81 -4.97
N PHE A 301 -10.94 13.57 -4.60
CA PHE A 301 -9.91 13.13 -3.65
C PHE A 301 -10.53 12.68 -2.32
N GLN A 302 -11.39 13.52 -1.74
CA GLN A 302 -11.97 13.25 -0.43
C GLN A 302 -12.91 12.04 -0.45
N ASP A 303 -13.72 11.90 -1.50
CA ASP A 303 -14.65 10.79 -1.67
C ASP A 303 -13.89 9.47 -1.87
N ALA A 304 -12.86 9.47 -2.71
CA ALA A 304 -11.97 8.33 -2.92
C ALA A 304 -11.25 7.90 -1.64
N PHE A 305 -10.74 8.88 -0.86
CA PHE A 305 -10.13 8.61 0.44
C PHE A 305 -11.10 7.92 1.39
N LYS A 306 -12.33 8.44 1.52
CA LYS A 306 -13.35 7.87 2.40
C LYS A 306 -13.77 6.46 1.96
N ALA A 307 -13.98 6.27 0.66
CA ALA A 307 -14.38 4.98 0.10
C ALA A 307 -13.37 3.87 0.38
N THR A 308 -12.08 4.15 0.18
CA THR A 308 -10.99 3.18 0.37
C THR A 308 -10.57 3.00 1.84
N SER A 309 -10.72 4.02 2.68
CA SER A 309 -10.44 3.93 4.12
C SER A 309 -11.53 3.24 4.93
N ASN A 310 -12.75 3.11 4.38
CA ASN A 310 -13.97 2.72 5.11
C ASN A 310 -14.32 3.67 6.26
N GLU A 311 -13.96 4.94 6.13
CA GLU A 311 -14.57 6.00 6.92
C GLU A 311 -15.91 6.36 6.28
N ALA A 312 -17.01 5.87 6.87
CA ALA A 312 -18.35 6.29 6.44
C ALA A 312 -18.42 7.82 6.42
N ALA A 313 -19.02 8.39 5.35
CA ALA A 313 -19.33 9.81 5.27
C ALA A 313 -20.17 10.22 6.48
N ARG A 314 -19.53 10.84 7.47
CA ARG A 314 -20.19 11.47 8.61
C ARG A 314 -20.57 12.90 8.25
#